data_AF-A0A2V9G0G6-F1
#
_entry.id   AF-A0A2V9G0G6-F1
#
_cell.length_a   1.000
_cell.length_b   1.000
_cell.length_c   1.000
_cell.angle_alpha   90.00
_cell.angle_beta   90.00
_cell.angle_gamma   90.00
#
_symmetry.space_group_name_H-M   'P 1'
#
loop_
_entity.id
_entity.type
_entity.pdbx_description
1 polymer ?
#
loop_
_entity_poly.entity_id
_entity_poly.type
_entity_poly.pdbx_seq_one_letter_code
_entity_poly.pdbx_strand_id
1 'polypeptide(L)'
;MRETRRVFVMAMAAAAGFLVAEGGWPVAQYPPTPPPPRPADMPNPAEIHSDPQASAAAKRALLQQNEKEFREGVERLYRLSGELREEVQKTATTDVLSVRMVKKTEEIEKLAKLLKNRAKGG
;
A
#
# COMPACT_ATOMS: atom_id res chain seq x y z
N MET A 1 2.00 -21.03 -17.20
CA MET A 1 3.00 -20.08 -16.62
C MET A 1 2.93 -19.95 -15.08
N ARG A 2 2.53 -20.99 -14.32
CA ARG A 2 2.66 -20.99 -12.85
C ARG A 2 3.32 -22.25 -12.27
N GLU A 3 3.48 -23.31 -13.05
CA GLU A 3 4.05 -24.58 -12.58
C GLU A 3 5.58 -24.65 -12.70
N THR A 4 6.19 -23.80 -13.53
CA THR A 4 7.65 -23.84 -13.80
C THR A 4 8.50 -23.22 -12.69
N ARG A 5 7.91 -22.48 -11.74
CA ARG A 5 8.65 -21.77 -10.68
C ARG A 5 8.91 -22.60 -9.42
N ARG A 6 8.16 -23.68 -9.21
CA ARG A 6 8.32 -24.55 -8.02
C ARG A 6 9.41 -25.61 -8.19
N VAL A 7 9.68 -26.02 -9.43
CA VAL A 7 10.70 -27.03 -9.74
C VAL A 7 12.13 -26.45 -9.64
N PHE A 8 12.29 -25.14 -9.83
CA PHE A 8 13.61 -24.50 -9.78
C PHE A 8 14.15 -24.27 -8.36
N VAL A 9 13.27 -24.20 -7.35
CA VAL A 9 13.70 -23.94 -5.95
C VAL A 9 14.06 -25.23 -5.20
N MET A 10 13.69 -26.41 -5.72
CA MET A 10 14.01 -27.70 -5.08
C MET A 10 15.34 -28.34 -5.55
N ALA A 11 16.08 -27.74 -6.49
CA ALA A 11 17.26 -28.36 -7.10
C ALA A 11 18.63 -27.89 -6.56
N MET A 12 18.69 -27.18 -5.43
CA MET A 12 19.95 -26.71 -4.83
C MET A 12 20.18 -27.29 -3.43
N ALA A 13 19.98 -28.60 -3.27
CA ALA A 13 20.25 -29.31 -2.03
C ALA A 13 20.78 -30.73 -2.32
N ALA A 14 21.89 -30.86 -3.06
CA ALA A 14 22.66 -32.10 -3.12
C ALA A 14 24.03 -31.87 -3.78
N ALA A 15 25.09 -31.83 -2.98
CA ALA A 15 26.39 -32.46 -3.29
C ALA A 15 27.38 -32.20 -2.14
N ALA A 16 27.55 -33.21 -1.30
CA ALA A 16 28.69 -33.35 -0.39
C ALA A 16 29.86 -34.00 -1.15
N GLY A 17 31.12 -33.69 -0.76
CA GLY A 17 32.24 -34.59 -1.02
C GLY A 17 33.61 -33.95 -1.28
N PHE A 18 34.41 -33.84 -0.21
CA PHE A 18 35.86 -34.07 -0.10
C PHE A 18 36.86 -33.51 -1.13
N LEU A 19 37.85 -32.76 -0.62
CA LEU A 19 39.29 -33.05 -0.83
C LEU A 19 40.15 -32.29 0.20
N VAL A 20 40.92 -33.05 0.97
CA VAL A 20 41.96 -32.62 1.90
C VAL A 20 43.18 -32.17 1.09
N ALA A 21 43.73 -31.00 1.40
CA ALA A 21 45.10 -30.65 1.03
C ALA A 21 45.72 -29.81 2.16
N GLU A 22 46.77 -30.37 2.74
CA GLU A 22 47.56 -29.80 3.81
C GLU A 22 48.27 -28.51 3.39
N GLY A 23 48.39 -27.59 4.34
CA GLY A 23 49.18 -26.37 4.22
C GLY A 23 49.33 -25.75 5.60
N GLY A 24 50.22 -26.33 6.42
CA GLY A 24 50.53 -25.82 7.75
C GLY A 24 51.22 -24.45 7.67
N TRP A 25 50.59 -23.43 8.25
CA TRP A 25 51.20 -22.15 8.56
C TRP A 25 51.35 -22.01 10.08
N PRO A 26 52.49 -21.51 10.59
CA PRO A 26 52.67 -21.34 12.02
C PRO A 26 51.74 -20.23 12.52
N VAL A 27 50.85 -20.58 13.44
CA VAL A 27 50.01 -19.62 14.16
C VAL A 27 50.89 -18.92 15.19
N ALA A 28 51.23 -17.65 14.93
CA ALA A 28 51.75 -16.76 15.96
C ALA A 28 50.64 -16.48 16.97
N GLN A 29 50.84 -16.88 18.23
CA GLN A 29 49.91 -16.57 19.32
C GLN A 29 49.99 -15.07 19.66
N TYR A 30 49.00 -14.31 19.22
CA TYR A 30 48.77 -12.96 19.74
C TYR A 30 48.11 -13.06 21.13
N PRO A 31 48.51 -12.20 22.09
CA PRO A 31 47.84 -12.15 23.39
C PRO A 31 46.36 -11.76 23.22
N PRO A 32 45.46 -12.25 24.10
CA PRO A 32 44.03 -11.98 23.98
C PRO A 32 43.77 -10.47 24.13
N THR A 33 43.24 -9.87 23.07
CA THR A 33 42.71 -8.51 23.13
C THR A 33 41.45 -8.49 24.02
N PRO A 34 41.30 -7.49 24.91
CA PRO A 34 40.09 -7.36 25.70
C PRO A 34 38.89 -7.12 24.76
N PRO A 35 37.69 -7.64 25.10
CA PRO A 35 36.50 -7.43 24.29
C PRO A 35 36.19 -5.92 24.20
N PRO A 36 35.75 -5.42 23.04
CA PRO A 36 35.34 -4.03 22.92
C PRO A 36 34.18 -3.74 23.90
N PRO A 37 34.11 -2.53 24.49
CA PRO A 37 32.97 -2.16 25.31
C PRO A 37 31.70 -2.30 24.48
N ARG A 38 30.70 -2.99 25.03
CA ARG A 38 29.38 -3.09 24.38
C ARG A 38 28.89 -1.66 24.13
N PRO A 39 28.33 -1.36 22.94
CA PRO A 39 27.63 -0.10 22.74
C PRO A 39 26.59 0.02 23.85
N ALA A 40 26.61 1.14 24.59
CA ALA A 40 25.50 1.48 25.46
C ALA A 40 24.21 1.38 24.64
N ASP A 41 23.18 0.78 25.22
CA ASP A 41 21.84 0.73 24.63
C ASP A 41 21.42 2.17 24.30
N MET A 42 21.66 2.59 23.05
CA MET A 42 21.11 3.83 22.55
C MET A 42 19.61 3.59 22.49
N PRO A 43 18.78 4.40 23.18
CA PRO A 43 17.34 4.30 23.03
C PRO A 43 17.02 4.41 21.55
N ASN A 44 16.26 3.46 21.03
CA ASN A 44 15.81 3.49 19.64
C ASN A 44 15.10 4.85 19.43
N PRO A 45 15.53 5.71 18.48
CA PRO A 45 14.91 7.02 18.27
C PRO A 45 13.41 6.95 17.98
N ALA A 46 12.92 5.77 17.56
CA ALA A 46 11.50 5.50 17.35
C ALA A 46 10.65 5.44 18.65
N GLU A 47 11.27 5.24 19.81
CA GLU A 47 10.56 5.12 21.10
C GLU A 47 10.38 6.47 21.81
N ILE A 48 11.04 7.53 21.35
CA ILE A 48 11.18 8.76 22.14
C ILE A 48 9.89 9.61 22.10
N HIS A 49 9.13 9.68 20.99
CA HIS A 49 7.91 10.50 20.97
C HIS A 49 6.85 9.99 19.98
N SER A 50 6.11 8.95 20.35
CA SER A 50 4.77 8.74 19.79
C SER A 50 3.80 8.73 20.94
N ASP A 51 3.31 9.90 21.33
CA ASP A 51 2.19 9.98 22.28
C ASP A 51 1.01 9.19 21.68
N PRO A 52 0.61 8.06 22.30
CA PRO A 52 -0.50 7.24 21.82
C PRO A 52 -1.79 8.06 21.69
N GLN A 53 -1.95 9.10 22.53
CA GLN A 53 -3.09 9.99 22.52
C GLN A 53 -3.09 10.93 21.31
N ALA A 54 -1.92 11.49 20.95
CA ALA A 54 -1.77 12.29 19.72
C ALA A 54 -2.05 11.46 18.45
N SER A 55 -1.56 10.21 18.42
CA SER A 55 -1.85 9.22 17.36
C SER A 55 -3.35 8.91 17.23
N ALA A 56 -4.04 8.71 18.37
CA ALA A 56 -5.48 8.47 18.38
C ALA A 56 -6.30 9.68 17.92
N ALA A 57 -5.89 10.89 18.32
CA ALA A 57 -6.53 12.14 17.90
C ALA A 57 -6.39 12.37 16.39
N ALA A 58 -5.21 12.15 15.82
CA ALA A 58 -4.96 12.25 14.38
C ALA A 58 -5.83 11.26 13.57
N LYS A 59 -5.94 10.00 14.04
CA LYS A 59 -6.81 9.00 13.43
C LYS A 59 -8.28 9.42 13.45
N ARG A 60 -8.78 9.96 14.56
CA ARG A 60 -10.16 10.46 14.66
C ARG A 60 -10.41 11.62 13.71
N ALA A 61 -9.48 12.58 13.61
CA ALA A 61 -9.60 13.69 12.67
C ALA A 61 -9.67 13.21 11.21
N LEU A 62 -8.84 12.22 10.84
CA LEU A 62 -8.87 11.63 9.49
C LEU A 62 -10.21 10.93 9.20
N LEU A 63 -10.78 10.22 10.18
CA LEU A 63 -12.09 9.56 10.03
C LEU A 63 -13.23 10.58 9.86
N GLN A 64 -13.20 11.68 10.62
CA GLN A 64 -14.19 12.76 10.49
C GLN A 64 -14.09 13.45 9.13
N GLN A 65 -12.87 13.71 8.65
CA GLN A 65 -12.65 14.24 7.30
C GLN A 65 -13.18 13.26 6.24
N ASN A 66 -12.94 11.96 6.41
CA ASN A 66 -13.45 10.91 5.53
C ASN A 66 -14.97 10.92 5.45
N GLU A 67 -15.64 10.95 6.58
CA GLU A 67 -17.09 11.01 6.65
C GLU A 67 -17.65 12.26 5.96
N LYS A 68 -17.04 13.43 6.18
CA LYS A 68 -17.46 14.68 5.54
C LYS A 68 -17.34 14.60 4.01
N GLU A 69 -16.17 14.24 3.51
CA GLU A 69 -15.92 14.13 2.07
C GLU A 69 -16.78 13.03 1.42
N PHE A 70 -17.07 11.96 2.15
CA PHE A 70 -17.97 10.92 1.69
C PHE A 70 -19.39 11.46 1.50
N ARG A 71 -19.92 12.21 2.47
CA ARG A 71 -21.25 12.84 2.35
C ARG A 71 -21.31 13.82 1.17
N GLU A 72 -20.33 14.72 1.07
CA GLU A 72 -20.25 15.68 -0.04
C GLU A 72 -20.15 14.96 -1.40
N GLY A 73 -19.40 13.87 -1.46
CA GLY A 73 -19.32 13.05 -2.67
C GLY A 73 -20.66 12.40 -3.02
N VAL A 74 -21.41 11.87 -2.06
CA VAL A 74 -22.75 11.31 -2.30
C VAL A 74 -23.72 12.37 -2.83
N GLU A 75 -23.70 13.58 -2.27
CA GLU A 75 -24.53 14.69 -2.78
C GLU A 75 -24.15 15.05 -4.23
N ARG A 76 -22.85 15.09 -4.55
CA ARG A 76 -22.39 15.34 -5.91
C ARG A 76 -22.78 14.20 -6.87
N LEU A 77 -22.76 12.95 -6.41
CA LEU A 77 -23.22 11.79 -7.18
C LEU A 77 -24.71 11.93 -7.54
N TYR A 78 -25.52 12.31 -6.55
CA TYR A 78 -26.95 12.54 -6.73
C TYR A 78 -27.21 13.63 -7.77
N ARG A 79 -26.51 14.77 -7.65
CA ARG A 79 -26.63 15.87 -8.61
C ARG A 79 -26.26 15.46 -10.04
N LEU A 80 -25.09 14.84 -10.23
CA LEU A 80 -24.64 14.41 -11.57
C LEU A 80 -25.60 13.40 -12.19
N SER A 81 -26.13 12.48 -11.38
CA SER A 81 -27.12 11.50 -11.85
C SER A 81 -28.43 12.17 -12.26
N GLY A 82 -28.86 13.20 -11.53
CA GLY A 82 -30.01 14.04 -11.90
C GLY A 82 -29.79 14.78 -13.22
N GLU A 83 -28.63 15.42 -13.38
CA GLU A 83 -28.26 16.12 -14.61
C GLU A 83 -28.20 15.17 -15.82
N LEU A 84 -27.64 13.97 -15.66
CA LEU A 84 -27.62 12.96 -16.71
C LEU A 84 -29.04 12.53 -17.09
N ARG A 85 -29.91 12.29 -16.11
CA ARG A 85 -31.32 11.96 -16.35
C ARG A 85 -32.02 13.06 -17.15
N GLU A 86 -31.82 14.32 -16.79
CA GLU A 86 -32.38 15.44 -17.55
C GLU A 86 -31.86 15.49 -18.98
N GLU A 87 -30.57 15.25 -19.20
CA GLU A 87 -30.00 15.20 -20.56
C GLU A 87 -30.58 14.05 -21.38
N VAL A 88 -30.78 12.88 -20.78
CA VAL A 88 -31.48 11.75 -21.42
C VAL A 88 -32.90 12.16 -21.82
N GLN A 89 -33.65 12.80 -20.92
CA GLN A 89 -35.03 13.21 -21.18
C GLN A 89 -35.15 14.31 -22.25
N LYS A 90 -34.15 15.19 -22.35
CA LYS A 90 -34.09 16.25 -23.38
C LYS A 90 -33.64 15.72 -24.74
N THR A 91 -32.98 14.56 -24.79
CA THR A 91 -32.48 13.99 -26.03
C THR A 91 -33.65 13.34 -26.79
N ALA A 92 -34.08 14.00 -27.88
CA ALA A 92 -35.24 13.57 -28.68
C ALA A 92 -34.95 12.37 -29.59
N THR A 93 -33.69 12.10 -29.92
CA THR A 93 -33.27 11.02 -30.81
C THR A 93 -32.70 9.85 -30.03
N THR A 94 -33.31 8.66 -30.15
CA THR A 94 -32.90 7.43 -29.48
C THR A 94 -31.55 6.87 -29.97
N ASP A 95 -31.06 7.31 -31.12
CA ASP A 95 -29.96 6.64 -31.82
C ASP A 95 -28.56 7.18 -31.49
N VAL A 96 -28.45 8.39 -30.92
CA VAL A 96 -27.13 9.01 -30.63
C VAL A 96 -27.12 9.67 -29.25
N LEU A 97 -26.36 9.09 -28.34
CA LEU A 97 -26.05 9.71 -27.04
C LEU A 97 -25.03 10.84 -27.24
N SER A 98 -25.26 11.99 -26.62
CA SER A 98 -24.34 13.12 -26.75
C SER A 98 -23.00 12.82 -26.04
N VAL A 99 -21.91 13.37 -26.58
CA VAL A 99 -20.58 13.31 -25.94
C VAL A 99 -20.61 13.86 -24.51
N ARG A 100 -21.50 14.82 -24.24
CA ARG A 100 -21.72 15.39 -22.90
C ARG A 100 -22.23 14.34 -21.91
N MET A 101 -23.19 13.51 -22.33
CA MET A 101 -23.74 12.44 -21.50
C MET A 101 -22.68 11.39 -21.18
N VAL A 102 -21.86 11.01 -22.17
CA VAL A 102 -20.74 10.07 -21.95
C VAL A 102 -19.77 10.63 -20.90
N LYS A 103 -19.38 11.90 -21.02
CA LYS A 103 -18.51 12.56 -20.03
C LYS A 103 -19.13 12.58 -18.63
N LYS A 104 -20.44 12.86 -18.52
CA LYS A 104 -21.15 12.79 -17.24
C LYS A 104 -21.14 11.38 -16.65
N THR A 105 -21.34 10.35 -17.46
CA THR A 105 -21.26 8.96 -16.97
C THR A 105 -19.86 8.59 -16.48
N GLU A 106 -18.79 9.07 -17.14
CA GLU A 106 -17.42 8.86 -16.66
C GLU A 106 -17.15 9.58 -15.34
N GLU A 107 -17.67 10.80 -15.16
CA GLU A 107 -17.56 11.54 -13.90
C GLU A 107 -18.28 10.81 -12.76
N ILE A 108 -19.49 10.29 -13.02
CA ILE A 108 -20.25 9.47 -12.08
C ILE A 108 -19.45 8.21 -11.70
N GLU A 109 -18.86 7.51 -12.68
CA GLU A 109 -18.05 6.32 -12.42
C GLU A 109 -16.83 6.63 -11.55
N LYS A 110 -16.08 7.68 -11.89
CA LYS A 110 -14.91 8.12 -11.12
C LYS A 110 -15.30 8.45 -9.68
N LEU A 111 -16.39 9.17 -9.50
CA LEU A 111 -16.86 9.56 -8.18
C LEU A 111 -17.35 8.36 -7.37
N ALA A 112 -18.08 7.44 -7.98
CA ALA A 112 -18.51 6.20 -7.34
C ALA A 112 -17.32 5.32 -6.91
N LYS A 113 -16.28 5.22 -7.74
CA LYS A 113 -15.03 4.52 -7.38
C LYS A 113 -14.32 5.19 -6.19
N LEU A 114 -14.26 6.52 -6.18
CA LEU A 114 -13.67 7.28 -5.08
C LEU A 114 -14.43 7.04 -3.78
N LEU A 115 -15.76 7.14 -3.80
CA LEU A 115 -16.62 6.86 -2.64
C LEU A 115 -16.43 5.44 -2.12
N LYS A 116 -16.38 4.44 -3.01
CA LYS A 116 -16.12 3.03 -2.64
C LYS A 116 -14.79 2.88 -1.91
N ASN A 117 -13.73 3.55 -2.39
CA ASN A 117 -12.42 3.50 -1.74
C ASN A 117 -12.45 4.19 -0.38
N ARG A 118 -13.12 5.34 -0.28
CA ARG A 118 -13.26 6.11 0.96
C ARG A 118 -14.04 5.34 2.04
N ALA A 119 -15.11 4.64 1.65
CA ALA A 119 -15.91 3.78 2.53
C ALA A 119 -15.14 2.58 3.11
N LYS A 120 -14.09 2.11 2.43
CA LYS A 120 -13.24 1.02 2.93
C LYS A 120 -12.24 1.47 4.00
N GLY A 121 -12.19 2.76 4.32
CA GLY A 121 -11.29 3.32 5.32
C GLY A 121 -10.15 4.18 4.77
N GLY A 122 -9.99 4.27 3.44
CA GLY A 122 -8.83 4.93 2.81
C GLY A 122 -7.59 4.04 2.82
#